data_AF-A0A4Y3R3C3-F1
#
_entry.id   AF-A0A4Y3R3C3-F1
#
_cell.length_a   1.000
_cell.length_b   1.000
_cell.length_c   1.000
_cell.angle_alpha   90.00
_cell.angle_beta   90.00
_cell.angle_gamma   90.00
#
_symmetry.space_group_name_H-M   'P 1'
#
loop_
_entity.id
_entity.type
_entity.pdbx_description
1 polymer ?
#
loop_
_entity_poly.entity_id
_entity_poly.type
_entity_poly.pdbx_seq_one_letter_code
_entity_poly.pdbx_strand_id
1 'polypeptide(L)'
;MAERTAPQRALCGGRLAADAYRPRLGDLALDLVADSRIGVVVGLPGEFAQSYHLRTPGGGIDWRAKGDGTTLRPVSVPVTHATPGNGGARYDAPTGTAAFPITVHHADGGVSDSSLVLTCDEVARWGEQFASLLAQERSR
;
A
#
# COMPACT_ATOMS: atom_id res chain seq x y z
N MET A 1 -46.94 23.05 0.50
CA MET A 1 -45.99 24.17 0.66
C MET A 1 -45.71 24.32 2.15
N ALA A 2 -44.51 24.15 2.70
CA ALA A 2 -43.18 24.19 2.13
C ALA A 2 -42.27 23.12 2.76
N GLU A 3 -41.40 22.55 1.94
CA GLU A 3 -40.29 21.68 2.31
C GLU A 3 -39.22 22.49 3.08
N ARG A 4 -38.74 21.95 4.19
CA ARG A 4 -37.56 22.46 4.90
C ARG A 4 -36.37 21.60 4.50
N THR A 5 -35.69 22.03 3.44
CA THR A 5 -34.41 21.49 2.99
C THR A 5 -33.35 21.75 4.05
N ALA A 6 -32.90 20.71 4.74
CA ALA A 6 -31.67 20.77 5.53
C ALA A 6 -30.47 20.78 4.56
N PRO A 7 -29.44 21.62 4.77
CA PRO A 7 -28.29 21.64 3.89
C PRO A 7 -27.50 20.34 4.09
N GLN A 8 -27.51 19.52 3.05
CA GLN A 8 -26.68 18.34 2.89
C GLN A 8 -25.23 18.81 2.91
N ARG A 9 -24.51 18.55 4.02
CA ARG A 9 -23.06 18.78 4.10
C ARG A 9 -22.43 17.98 2.97
N ALA A 10 -21.89 18.69 1.99
CA ALA A 10 -21.04 18.12 0.97
C ALA A 10 -19.95 17.28 1.67
N LEU A 11 -20.05 15.96 1.56
CA LEU A 11 -18.91 15.06 1.76
C LEU A 11 -17.96 15.38 0.62
N CYS A 12 -17.12 16.40 0.82
CA CYS A 12 -16.00 16.68 -0.04
C CYS A 12 -15.23 15.38 -0.21
N GLY A 13 -15.06 14.95 -1.46
CA GLY A 13 -14.10 13.94 -1.85
C GLY A 13 -12.72 14.40 -1.42
N GLY A 14 -12.33 14.04 -0.20
CA GLY A 14 -10.95 14.04 0.21
C GLY A 14 -10.27 12.98 -0.62
N ARG A 15 -9.66 13.37 -1.74
CA ARG A 15 -8.56 12.60 -2.31
C ARG A 15 -7.64 12.34 -1.13
N LEU A 16 -7.53 11.08 -0.70
CA LEU A 16 -6.56 10.68 0.32
C LEU A 16 -5.23 11.23 -0.18
N ALA A 17 -4.78 12.35 0.40
CA ALA A 17 -3.46 12.84 0.15
C ALA A 17 -2.59 11.77 0.78
N ALA A 18 -2.00 10.90 -0.05
CA ALA A 18 -0.98 9.99 0.42
C ALA A 18 0.01 10.86 1.20
N ASP A 19 0.21 10.54 2.48
CA ASP A 19 1.15 11.27 3.31
C ASP A 19 2.46 11.36 2.54
N ALA A 20 3.06 12.56 2.51
CA ALA A 20 4.33 12.76 1.85
C ALA A 20 5.33 11.73 2.39
N TYR A 21 5.95 10.96 1.49
CA TYR A 21 6.90 9.92 1.88
C TYR A 21 8.00 10.53 2.76
N ARG A 22 8.12 10.03 3.99
CA ARG A 22 9.14 10.43 4.96
C ARG A 22 10.10 9.25 5.15
N PRO A 23 11.19 9.19 4.36
CA PRO A 23 12.17 8.12 4.47
C PRO A 23 12.77 8.06 5.86
N ARG A 24 12.99 6.83 6.35
CA ARG A 24 13.68 6.51 7.60
C ARG A 24 15.09 6.00 7.31
N LEU A 25 15.92 5.96 8.34
CA LEU A 25 17.26 5.38 8.23
C LEU A 25 17.14 3.89 7.86
N GLY A 26 17.86 3.47 6.82
CA GLY A 26 17.82 2.10 6.28
C GLY A 26 16.79 1.88 5.17
N ASP A 27 15.86 2.81 4.95
CA ASP A 27 14.87 2.66 3.87
C ASP A 27 15.55 2.71 2.49
N LEU A 28 15.04 1.91 1.56
CA LEU A 28 15.32 2.08 0.14
C LEU A 28 14.44 3.19 -0.43
N ALA A 29 15.08 4.20 -1.00
CA ALA A 29 14.42 5.33 -1.63
C ALA A 29 14.87 5.49 -3.09
N LEU A 30 13.89 5.72 -3.96
CA LEU A 30 14.09 6.14 -5.33
C LEU A 30 14.26 7.66 -5.35
N ASP A 31 15.38 8.16 -5.82
CA ASP A 31 15.65 9.59 -5.99
C ASP A 31 15.34 10.03 -7.42
N LEU A 32 14.25 10.77 -7.58
CA LEU A 32 13.76 11.24 -8.88
C LEU A 32 14.69 12.25 -9.55
N VAL A 33 15.56 12.92 -8.78
CA VAL A 33 16.45 13.97 -9.31
C VAL A 33 17.84 13.41 -9.60
N ALA A 34 18.25 12.33 -8.95
CA ALA A 34 19.50 11.63 -9.23
C ALA A 34 19.30 10.51 -10.27
N ASP A 35 18.83 10.86 -11.48
CA ASP A 35 18.62 9.92 -12.60
C ASP A 35 17.71 8.71 -12.25
N SER A 36 16.73 8.88 -11.37
CA SER A 36 15.90 7.78 -10.85
C SER A 36 16.73 6.67 -10.18
N ARG A 37 17.81 7.04 -9.50
CA ARG A 37 18.68 6.09 -8.79
C ARG A 37 18.05 5.64 -7.48
N ILE A 38 18.24 4.36 -7.14
CA ILE A 38 17.84 3.78 -5.86
C ILE A 38 19.02 3.81 -4.88
N GLY A 39 18.77 4.32 -3.67
CA GLY A 39 19.74 4.34 -2.58
C GLY A 39 19.14 3.95 -1.24
N VAL A 40 19.98 3.44 -0.35
CA VAL A 40 19.66 3.25 1.07
C VAL A 40 19.86 4.57 1.78
N VAL A 41 18.88 5.02 2.56
CA VAL A 41 18.98 6.23 3.39
C VAL A 41 19.91 5.95 4.57
N VAL A 42 21.07 6.60 4.58
CA VAL A 42 22.11 6.45 5.61
C VAL A 42 22.28 7.69 6.50
N GLY A 43 21.53 8.76 6.19
CA GLY A 43 21.46 9.96 7.03
C GLY A 43 20.17 10.73 6.77
N LEU A 44 19.59 11.23 7.85
CA LEU A 44 18.36 12.03 7.82
C LEU A 44 18.70 13.52 7.96
N PRO A 45 17.90 14.42 7.35
CA PRO A 45 17.98 15.83 7.65
C PRO A 45 17.57 16.08 9.11
N GLY A 46 18.24 17.00 9.77
CA GLY A 46 18.07 17.35 11.17
C GLY A 46 18.86 18.61 11.51
N GLU A 47 19.10 18.83 12.81
CA GLU A 47 19.77 20.04 13.30
C GLU A 47 21.13 20.32 12.62
N PHE A 48 21.87 19.26 12.29
CA PHE A 48 23.21 19.35 11.71
C PHE A 48 23.29 18.99 10.23
N ALA A 49 22.16 18.68 9.58
CA ALA A 49 22.12 18.24 8.18
C ALA A 49 20.85 18.71 7.47
N GLN A 50 21.00 19.39 6.33
CA GLN A 50 19.87 19.94 5.56
C GLN A 50 19.38 19.00 4.44
N SER A 51 19.95 17.80 4.34
CA SER A 51 19.74 16.87 3.23
C SER A 51 19.67 15.43 3.71
N TYR A 52 18.91 14.59 3.00
CA TYR A 52 19.01 13.15 3.14
C TYR A 52 20.33 12.68 2.53
N HIS A 53 21.01 11.74 3.20
CA HIS A 53 22.19 11.08 2.67
C HIS A 53 21.80 9.68 2.22
N LEU A 54 22.11 9.34 0.97
CA LEU A 54 21.84 8.04 0.38
C LEU A 54 23.14 7.38 -0.05
N ARG A 55 23.14 6.05 -0.06
CA ARG A 55 24.25 5.23 -0.56
C ARG A 55 23.72 4.12 -1.45
N THR A 56 24.48 3.76 -2.48
CA THR A 56 24.13 2.60 -3.32
C THR A 56 23.96 1.34 -2.46
N PRO A 57 22.89 0.54 -2.66
CA PRO A 57 22.73 -0.72 -1.96
C PRO A 57 23.93 -1.65 -2.23
N GLY A 58 24.47 -2.28 -1.19
CA GLY A 58 25.68 -3.10 -1.29
C GLY A 58 27.00 -2.32 -1.22
N GLY A 59 26.94 -1.00 -1.04
CA GLY A 59 28.11 -0.12 -0.94
C GLY A 59 28.45 0.59 -2.23
N GLY A 60 29.30 1.61 -2.14
CA GLY A 60 29.69 2.45 -3.27
C GLY A 60 29.41 3.93 -3.02
N ILE A 61 29.02 4.61 -4.08
CA ILE A 61 28.86 6.07 -4.11
C ILE A 61 27.75 6.50 -3.14
N ASP A 62 28.05 7.51 -2.35
CA ASP A 62 27.09 8.26 -1.58
C ASP A 62 26.67 9.54 -2.31
N TRP A 63 25.42 9.96 -2.10
CA TRP A 63 24.91 11.21 -2.62
C TRP A 63 23.90 11.82 -1.65
N ARG A 64 23.48 13.05 -1.95
CA ARG A 64 22.55 13.81 -1.13
C ARG A 64 21.28 14.11 -1.91
N ALA A 65 20.15 13.88 -1.28
CA ALA A 65 18.83 14.30 -1.77
C ALA A 65 18.29 15.45 -0.91
N LYS A 66 17.33 16.20 -1.45
CA LYS A 66 16.75 17.37 -0.79
C LYS A 66 16.12 17.00 0.55
N GLY A 67 16.41 17.76 1.60
CA GLY A 67 15.96 17.45 2.97
C GLY A 67 14.45 17.52 3.22
N ASP A 68 13.67 18.04 2.27
CA ASP A 68 12.21 18.02 2.35
C ASP A 68 11.59 16.68 1.89
N GLY A 69 12.41 15.74 1.41
CA GLY A 69 11.98 14.40 0.97
C GLY A 69 11.14 14.40 -0.31
N THR A 70 10.91 15.56 -0.92
CA THR A 70 9.98 15.71 -2.06
C THR A 70 10.47 15.02 -3.33
N THR A 71 11.78 14.82 -3.45
CA THR A 71 12.44 14.11 -4.56
C THR A 71 12.51 12.61 -4.34
N LEU A 72 12.22 12.13 -3.12
CA LEU A 72 12.32 10.72 -2.76
C LEU A 72 10.96 10.04 -2.89
N ARG A 73 10.96 8.81 -3.37
CA ARG A 73 9.80 7.91 -3.40
C ARG A 73 10.15 6.59 -2.74
N PRO A 74 9.19 5.92 -2.08
CA PRO A 74 9.43 4.58 -1.59
C PRO A 74 9.73 3.66 -2.78
N VAL A 75 10.73 2.81 -2.65
CA VAL A 75 10.96 1.75 -3.64
C VAL A 75 9.91 0.67 -3.41
N SER A 76 9.03 0.47 -4.39
CA SER A 76 8.06 -0.62 -4.34
C SER A 76 8.77 -1.96 -4.51
N VAL A 77 8.71 -2.80 -3.49
CA VAL A 77 9.18 -4.19 -3.60
C VAL A 77 8.12 -4.99 -4.35
N PRO A 78 8.48 -5.73 -5.41
CA PRO A 78 7.53 -6.55 -6.16
C PRO A 78 6.75 -7.50 -5.26
N VAL A 79 5.43 -7.56 -5.48
CA VAL A 79 4.55 -8.55 -4.84
C VAL A 79 4.77 -9.90 -5.51
N THR A 80 4.92 -10.95 -4.70
CA THR A 80 5.04 -12.33 -5.19
C THR A 80 3.68 -13.03 -5.18
N HIS A 81 2.96 -12.95 -4.07
CA HIS A 81 1.64 -13.56 -3.89
C HIS A 81 0.92 -12.94 -2.69
N ALA A 82 -0.36 -13.28 -2.52
CA ALA A 82 -1.15 -12.92 -1.37
C ALA A 82 -1.79 -14.17 -0.76
N THR A 83 -1.92 -14.18 0.57
CA THR A 83 -2.59 -15.24 1.33
C THR A 83 -3.75 -14.66 2.15
N PRO A 84 -4.75 -15.47 2.52
CA PRO A 84 -5.75 -15.04 3.49
C PRO A 84 -5.08 -14.53 4.77
N GLY A 85 -5.50 -13.36 5.25
CA GLY A 85 -5.02 -12.74 6.47
C GLY A 85 -5.83 -13.19 7.69
N ASN A 86 -5.43 -12.70 8.87
CA ASN A 86 -6.17 -12.97 10.10
C ASN A 86 -7.44 -12.12 10.16
N GLY A 87 -8.60 -12.78 10.27
CA GLY A 87 -9.89 -12.12 10.47
C GLY A 87 -10.98 -12.62 9.52
N GLY A 88 -12.23 -12.30 9.84
CA GLY A 88 -13.38 -12.62 9.00
C GLY A 88 -13.58 -11.60 7.88
N ALA A 89 -14.24 -12.05 6.82
CA ALA A 89 -14.77 -11.16 5.79
C ALA A 89 -15.76 -10.16 6.40
N ARG A 90 -15.74 -8.92 5.92
CA ARG A 90 -16.68 -7.87 6.34
C ARG A 90 -17.49 -7.43 5.13
N TYR A 91 -18.79 -7.32 5.30
CA TYR A 91 -19.67 -6.77 4.27
C TYR A 91 -19.99 -5.31 4.56
N ASP A 92 -19.79 -4.46 3.56
CA ASP A 92 -20.11 -3.03 3.59
C ASP A 92 -21.36 -2.79 2.73
N ALA A 93 -22.53 -2.75 3.39
CA ALA A 93 -23.82 -2.58 2.73
C ALA A 93 -23.96 -1.27 1.93
N PRO A 94 -23.48 -0.11 2.41
CA PRO A 94 -23.46 1.12 1.63
C PRO A 94 -22.78 1.03 0.26
N THR A 95 -21.70 0.25 0.15
CA THR A 95 -20.95 0.10 -1.11
C THR A 95 -21.29 -1.18 -1.86
N GLY A 96 -22.01 -2.11 -1.23
CA GLY A 96 -22.32 -3.42 -1.82
C GLY A 96 -21.08 -4.28 -2.02
N THR A 97 -20.05 -4.09 -1.18
CA THR A 97 -18.76 -4.79 -1.30
C THR A 97 -18.44 -5.60 -0.05
N ALA A 98 -17.68 -6.68 -0.23
CA ALA A 98 -17.10 -7.47 0.83
C ALA A 98 -15.59 -7.26 0.85
N ALA A 99 -15.03 -7.03 2.04
CA ALA A 99 -13.59 -6.92 2.27
C ALA A 99 -13.09 -8.15 3.03
N PHE A 100 -12.09 -8.82 2.46
CA PHE A 100 -11.40 -9.96 3.06
C PHE A 100 -9.99 -9.53 3.47
N PRO A 101 -9.58 -9.71 4.74
CA PRO A 101 -8.20 -9.44 5.11
C PRO A 101 -7.27 -10.39 4.35
N ILE A 102 -6.19 -9.83 3.79
CA ILE A 102 -5.13 -10.58 3.12
C ILE A 102 -3.77 -10.13 3.62
N THR A 103 -2.80 -11.02 3.54
CA THR A 103 -1.38 -10.72 3.73
C THR A 103 -0.69 -10.80 2.38
N VAL A 104 -0.03 -9.71 1.99
CA VAL A 104 0.72 -9.60 0.73
C VAL A 104 2.19 -9.91 1.01
N HIS A 105 2.77 -10.83 0.25
CA HIS A 105 4.16 -11.27 0.39
C HIS A 105 5.02 -10.64 -0.71
N HIS A 106 6.13 -10.03 -0.31
CA HIS A 106 7.02 -9.30 -1.18
C HIS A 106 8.29 -10.12 -1.49
N ALA A 107 8.96 -9.79 -2.60
CA ALA A 107 10.13 -10.51 -3.09
C ALA A 107 11.36 -10.42 -2.16
N ASP A 108 11.40 -9.44 -1.25
CA ASP A 108 12.42 -9.30 -0.21
C ASP A 108 12.12 -10.13 1.06
N GLY A 109 11.03 -10.90 1.06
CA GLY A 109 10.56 -11.66 2.22
C GLY A 109 9.72 -10.84 3.20
N GLY A 110 9.52 -9.54 2.93
CA GLY A 110 8.62 -8.69 3.70
C GLY A 110 7.16 -9.05 3.48
N VAL A 111 6.32 -8.68 4.45
CA VAL A 111 4.86 -8.86 4.39
C VAL A 111 4.13 -7.56 4.71
N SER A 112 2.98 -7.36 4.10
CA SER A 112 2.08 -6.24 4.41
C SER A 112 0.62 -6.71 4.56
N ASP A 113 -0.09 -6.14 5.52
CA ASP A 113 -1.53 -6.38 5.71
C ASP A 113 -2.33 -5.51 4.74
N SER A 114 -3.34 -6.11 4.10
CA SER A 114 -4.20 -5.44 3.13
C SER A 114 -5.61 -6.04 3.14
N SER A 115 -6.47 -5.58 2.23
CA SER A 115 -7.84 -6.09 2.05
C SER A 115 -8.11 -6.37 0.58
N LEU A 116 -8.60 -7.58 0.29
CA LEU A 116 -9.21 -7.92 -0.99
C LEU A 116 -10.67 -7.45 -0.94
N VAL A 117 -11.00 -6.44 -1.74
CA VAL A 117 -12.36 -5.91 -1.86
C VAL A 117 -13.02 -6.50 -3.10
N LEU A 118 -14.16 -7.14 -2.91
CA LEU A 118 -14.94 -7.79 -3.96
C LEU A 118 -16.37 -7.25 -3.94
N THR A 119 -16.97 -7.13 -5.12
CA THR A 119 -18.42 -6.92 -5.25
C THR A 119 -19.19 -8.19 -4.88
N CYS A 120 -20.49 -8.06 -4.59
CA CYS A 120 -21.34 -9.23 -4.31
C CYS A 120 -21.31 -10.29 -5.43
N ASP A 121 -21.33 -9.86 -6.70
CA ASP A 121 -21.29 -10.77 -7.85
C ASP A 121 -19.95 -11.53 -7.92
N GLU A 122 -18.85 -10.85 -7.58
CA GLU A 122 -17.54 -11.51 -7.48
C GLU A 122 -17.51 -12.50 -6.32
N VAL A 123 -18.04 -12.14 -5.14
CA VAL A 123 -18.13 -13.08 -4.01
C VAL A 123 -18.89 -14.34 -4.39
N ALA A 124 -20.04 -14.21 -5.06
CA ALA A 124 -20.83 -15.36 -5.51
C ALA A 124 -20.05 -16.24 -6.48
N ARG A 125 -19.44 -15.64 -7.50
CA ARG A 125 -18.63 -16.35 -8.51
C ARG A 125 -17.45 -17.11 -7.89
N TRP A 126 -16.71 -16.48 -6.98
CA TRP A 126 -15.59 -17.13 -6.30
C TRP A 126 -16.07 -18.23 -5.33
N GLY A 127 -17.22 -18.03 -4.68
CA GLY A 127 -17.84 -19.04 -3.82
C GLY A 127 -18.16 -20.35 -4.55
N GLU A 128 -18.69 -20.26 -5.78
CA GLU A 128 -18.94 -21.43 -6.62
C GLU A 128 -17.65 -22.16 -7.01
N GLN A 129 -16.60 -21.41 -7.38
CA GLN A 129 -15.30 -22.00 -7.70
C GLN A 129 -14.67 -22.71 -6.50
N PHE A 130 -14.73 -22.11 -5.30
CA PHE A 130 -14.25 -22.76 -4.08
C PHE A 130 -15.05 -24.01 -3.73
N ALA A 131 -16.38 -23.99 -3.87
CA ALA A 131 -17.20 -25.16 -3.65
C ALA A 131 -16.84 -26.32 -4.60
N SER A 132 -16.57 -26.00 -5.88
CA SER A 132 -16.13 -26.99 -6.88
C SER A 132 -14.78 -27.62 -6.52
N LEU A 133 -13.79 -26.81 -6.12
CA LEU A 133 -12.48 -27.30 -5.69
C LEU A 133 -12.56 -28.20 -4.45
N LEU A 134 -13.39 -27.84 -3.46
CA LEU A 134 -13.60 -28.65 -2.26
C LEU A 134 -14.31 -29.97 -2.56
N ALA A 135 -15.26 -29.97 -3.50
CA ALA A 135 -15.91 -31.20 -3.95
C ALA A 135 -14.90 -32.14 -4.65
N GLN A 136 -14.00 -31.60 -5.48
CA GLN A 136 -12.95 -32.37 -6.14
C GLN A 136 -11.98 -33.01 -5.14
N GLU A 137 -11.54 -32.27 -4.12
CA GLU A 137 -10.65 -32.81 -3.08
C GLU A 137 -11.31 -33.96 -2.30
N ARG A 138 -12.59 -33.84 -1.95
CA ARG A 138 -13.34 -34.88 -1.23
C ARG A 138 -13.60 -36.16 -2.04
N SER A 139 -13.39 -36.10 -3.36
CA SER A 139 -13.57 -37.23 -4.27
C SER A 139 -12.28 -38.01 -4.55
N ARG A 140 -11.15 -37.55 -4.01
CA ARG A 140 -9.88 -38.29 -3.98
C ARG A 140 -9.83 -39.24 -2.81
#